data_AF-A0A1Q4WGV5-F1
#
_entry.id   AF-A0A1Q4WGV5-F1
#
_cell.length_a   1.000
_cell.length_b   1.000
_cell.length_c   1.000
_cell.angle_alpha   90.00
_cell.angle_beta   90.00
_cell.angle_gamma   90.00
#
_symmetry.space_group_name_H-M   'P 1'
#
loop_
_entity.id
_entity.type
_entity.pdbx_description
1 polymer ?
#
loop_
_entity_poly.entity_id
_entity_poly.type
_entity_poly.pdbx_seq_one_letter_code
_entity_poly.pdbx_strand_id
1 'polypeptide(L)'
;MKLREAPPSERRTRVTAPDGARSPWRFSPGPAAVAPDRQALDLLANGAGDEGLVAQGLCPNKQVARFTISALGVALSGGQHISRPRLIHLAVVRELCTVPPAVAATIPLAQRCLLTALAAGLALRQFAVASALTMAEAQELRVLMRASLRARSDEHAVFRGHQVRVLPRQEDLIVEPFPAQAGQAA
;
A
#
# COMPACT_ATOMS: atom_id res chain seq x y z
N MET A 1 74.33 -6.06 8.81
CA MET A 1 72.94 -5.90 8.35
C MET A 1 72.02 -6.04 9.56
N LYS A 2 71.33 -4.97 9.95
CA LYS A 2 70.53 -4.91 11.18
C LYS A 2 69.07 -5.29 10.85
N LEU A 3 68.57 -6.40 11.41
CA LEU A 3 67.14 -6.71 11.39
C LEU A 3 66.40 -5.69 12.27
N ARG A 4 65.46 -4.97 11.67
CA ARG A 4 64.52 -4.10 12.39
C ARG A 4 63.36 -4.96 12.89
N GLU A 5 63.19 -5.00 14.21
CA GLU A 5 61.99 -5.52 14.86
C GLU A 5 60.76 -4.67 14.48
N ALA A 6 59.67 -5.35 14.15
CA ALA A 6 58.38 -4.73 13.88
C ALA A 6 57.68 -4.37 15.21
N PRO A 7 56.98 -3.22 15.30
CA PRO A 7 56.21 -2.87 16.49
C PRO A 7 54.95 -3.75 16.61
N PRO A 8 54.49 -4.06 17.85
CA PRO A 8 53.27 -4.84 18.06
C PRO A 8 52.05 -4.04 17.61
N SER A 9 51.30 -4.58 16.66
CA SER A 9 50.03 -4.01 16.21
C SER A 9 49.01 -4.06 17.36
N GLU A 10 48.51 -2.88 17.71
CA GLU A 10 47.53 -2.63 18.74
C GLU A 10 46.33 -3.58 18.64
N ARG A 11 46.01 -4.22 19.76
CA ARG A 11 44.73 -4.89 19.95
C ARG A 11 43.62 -3.86 19.73
N ARG A 12 42.94 -3.93 18.57
CA ARG A 12 41.63 -3.29 18.41
C ARG A 12 40.72 -3.86 19.49
N THR A 13 40.51 -3.07 20.53
CA THR A 13 39.38 -3.20 21.44
C THR A 13 38.15 -3.20 20.54
N ARG A 14 37.53 -4.38 20.43
CA ARG A 14 36.21 -4.54 19.82
C ARG A 14 35.28 -3.69 20.68
N VAL A 15 34.96 -2.49 20.20
CA VAL A 15 33.81 -1.75 20.73
C VAL A 15 32.61 -2.60 20.37
N THR A 16 32.20 -3.46 21.30
CA THR A 16 30.87 -4.02 21.33
C THR A 16 29.92 -2.84 21.32
N ALA A 17 29.21 -2.66 20.20
CA ALA A 17 28.09 -1.75 20.13
C ALA A 17 27.15 -2.09 21.30
N PRO A 18 26.65 -1.10 22.06
CA PRO A 18 25.71 -1.39 23.13
C PRO A 18 24.48 -2.06 22.51
N ASP A 19 24.25 -3.31 22.94
CA ASP A 19 22.95 -3.98 22.86
C ASP A 19 21.90 -3.05 23.45
N GLY A 20 21.17 -2.32 22.60
CA GLY A 20 20.28 -1.29 23.11
C GLY A 20 19.73 -0.29 22.12
N ALA A 21 20.18 -0.25 20.85
CA ALA A 21 19.49 0.53 19.82
C ALA A 21 18.17 -0.15 19.42
N ARG A 22 17.19 -0.12 20.34
CA ARG A 22 15.79 -0.34 20.01
C ARG A 22 15.45 0.68 18.94
N SER A 23 15.13 0.22 17.72
CA SER A 23 14.46 1.09 16.75
C SER A 23 13.28 1.75 17.46
N PRO A 24 13.13 3.09 17.38
CA PRO A 24 11.99 3.78 18.00
C PRO A 24 10.65 3.31 17.43
N TRP A 25 10.68 2.60 16.30
CA TRP A 25 9.55 2.01 15.60
C TRP A 25 9.45 0.51 15.90
N ARG A 26 9.08 0.14 17.13
CA ARG A 26 8.59 -1.21 17.39
C ARG A 26 7.12 -1.28 16.98
N PHE A 27 6.86 -1.75 15.76
CA PHE A 27 5.53 -2.24 15.42
C PHE A 27 5.24 -3.44 16.30
N SER A 28 4.21 -3.32 17.14
CA SER A 28 3.70 -4.45 17.91
C SER A 28 2.67 -5.14 17.03
N PRO A 29 2.92 -6.38 16.56
CA PRO A 29 1.89 -7.15 15.88
C PRO A 29 0.88 -7.57 16.95
N GLY A 30 -0.19 -6.80 17.08
CA GLY A 30 -1.28 -7.04 18.00
C GLY A 30 -2.56 -6.38 17.50
N PRO A 31 -3.74 -6.80 17.99
CA PRO A 31 -5.03 -6.34 17.48
C PRO A 31 -5.32 -4.85 17.68
N ALA A 32 -4.43 -4.12 18.37
CA ALA A 32 -4.49 -2.66 18.48
C ALA A 32 -3.36 -2.04 17.63
N ALA A 33 -3.65 -1.73 16.36
CA ALA A 33 -2.80 -0.79 15.62
C ALA A 33 -2.63 0.47 16.47
N VAL A 34 -1.39 0.87 16.71
CA VAL A 34 -1.08 2.00 17.59
C VAL A 34 -1.65 3.27 16.94
N ALA A 35 -2.05 4.28 17.72
CA ALA A 35 -2.61 5.54 17.22
C ALA A 35 -1.91 6.14 15.96
N PRO A 36 -0.56 6.19 15.85
CA PRO A 36 0.10 6.69 14.65
C PRO A 36 -0.09 5.81 13.41
N ASP A 37 -0.25 4.50 13.57
CA ASP A 37 -0.49 3.57 12.46
C ASP A 37 -1.87 3.81 11.84
N ARG A 38 -2.88 4.02 12.69
CA ARG A 38 -4.23 4.38 12.24
C ARG A 38 -4.22 5.74 11.53
N GLN A 39 -3.54 6.73 12.08
CA GLN A 39 -3.46 8.05 11.46
C GLN A 39 -2.76 8.00 10.08
N ALA A 40 -1.69 7.20 9.95
CA ALA A 40 -1.02 7.00 8.66
C ALA A 40 -1.94 6.33 7.64
N LEU A 41 -2.69 5.30 8.06
CA LEU A 41 -3.66 4.60 7.21
C LEU A 41 -4.81 5.52 6.79
N ASP A 42 -5.35 6.32 7.71
CA ASP A 42 -6.40 7.30 7.40
C ASP A 42 -5.90 8.37 6.43
N LEU A 43 -4.68 8.89 6.60
CA LEU A 43 -4.12 9.84 5.64
C LEU A 43 -3.96 9.23 4.24
N LEU A 44 -3.40 8.02 4.16
CA LEU A 44 -3.27 7.29 2.89
C LEU A 44 -4.64 7.02 2.24
N ALA A 45 -5.62 6.59 3.03
CA ALA A 45 -6.99 6.33 2.58
C ALA A 45 -7.65 7.59 2.02
N ASN A 46 -7.31 8.77 2.54
CA ASN A 46 -7.75 10.07 2.03
C ASN A 46 -6.87 10.63 0.88
N GLY A 47 -5.94 9.83 0.35
CA GLY A 47 -5.12 10.15 -0.81
C GLY A 47 -3.84 10.92 -0.51
N ALA A 48 -3.39 10.94 0.74
CA ALA A 48 -2.04 11.39 1.04
C ALA A 48 -1.00 10.43 0.44
N GLY A 49 0.06 10.99 -0.16
CA GLY A 49 1.26 10.23 -0.51
C GLY A 49 2.31 10.27 0.60
N ASP A 50 3.53 9.83 0.29
CA ASP A 50 4.67 9.88 1.23
C ASP A 50 4.91 11.30 1.77
N GLU A 51 4.75 12.31 0.91
CA GLU A 51 4.86 13.73 1.29
C GLU A 51 3.79 14.15 2.29
N GLY A 52 2.57 13.65 2.15
CA GLY A 52 1.49 13.98 3.08
C GLY A 52 1.77 13.43 4.48
N LEU A 53 2.36 12.24 4.57
CA LEU A 53 2.77 11.66 5.86
C LEU A 53 3.90 12.47 6.52
N VAL A 54 4.84 12.99 5.73
CA VAL A 54 5.92 13.85 6.23
C VAL A 54 5.38 15.22 6.66
N ALA A 55 4.52 15.83 5.85
CA ALA A 55 3.93 17.14 6.14
C ALA A 55 3.08 17.13 7.43
N GLN A 56 2.48 15.98 7.76
CA GLN A 56 1.71 15.78 8.98
C GLN A 56 2.58 15.35 10.19
N GLY A 57 3.91 15.31 10.03
CA GLY A 57 4.85 14.99 11.10
C GLY A 57 4.87 13.51 11.50
N LEU A 58 4.18 12.61 10.79
CA LEU A 58 4.16 11.18 11.09
C LEU A 58 5.46 10.47 10.72
N CYS A 59 6.18 11.01 9.74
CA CYS A 59 7.45 10.47 9.30
C CYS A 59 8.45 11.61 9.08
N PRO A 60 9.73 11.43 9.47
CA PRO A 60 10.74 12.48 9.32
C PRO A 60 11.09 12.77 7.86
N ASN A 61 10.93 11.80 6.96
CA ASN A 61 11.18 11.94 5.53
C ASN A 61 10.45 10.87 4.71
N LYS A 62 10.49 11.01 3.37
CA LYS A 62 9.80 10.11 2.43
C LYS A 62 10.28 8.66 2.51
N GLN A 63 11.57 8.43 2.77
CA GLN A 63 12.14 7.09 2.84
C GLN A 63 11.59 6.33 4.06
N VAL A 64 11.54 7.00 5.21
CA VAL A 64 10.90 6.46 6.41
C VAL A 64 9.42 6.23 6.18
N ALA A 65 8.71 7.17 5.53
CA ALA A 65 7.31 6.96 5.18
C ALA A 65 7.10 5.70 4.34
N ARG A 66 7.88 5.49 3.28
CA ARG A 66 7.81 4.26 2.45
C ARG A 66 8.06 3.00 3.26
N PHE A 67 9.09 3.01 4.10
CA PHE A 67 9.43 1.88 4.95
C PHE A 67 8.29 1.58 5.93
N THR A 68 7.77 2.60 6.62
CA THR A 68 6.65 2.51 7.54
C THR A 68 5.42 1.91 6.87
N ILE A 69 5.02 2.42 5.70
CA ILE A 69 3.87 1.90 4.96
C ILE A 69 4.08 0.45 4.49
N SER A 70 5.30 0.10 4.06
CA SER A 70 5.64 -1.28 3.71
C SER A 70 5.56 -2.21 4.93
N ALA A 71 6.09 -1.78 6.08
CA ALA A 71 6.04 -2.52 7.33
C ALA A 71 4.60 -2.74 7.81
N LEU A 72 3.73 -1.73 7.70
CA LEU A 72 2.30 -1.86 7.96
C LEU A 72 1.64 -2.88 7.02
N GLY A 73 1.99 -2.87 5.73
CA GLY A 73 1.53 -3.88 4.77
C GLY A 73 1.94 -5.30 5.13
N VAL A 74 3.19 -5.49 5.53
CA VAL A 74 3.72 -6.79 5.98
C VAL A 74 3.01 -7.24 7.26
N ALA A 75 2.86 -6.36 8.24
CA ALA A 75 2.18 -6.69 9.49
C ALA A 75 0.71 -7.08 9.28
N LEU A 76 -0.01 -6.33 8.43
CA LEU A 76 -1.43 -6.59 8.17
C LEU A 76 -1.66 -7.84 7.31
N SER A 77 -0.79 -8.14 6.37
CA SER A 77 -0.93 -9.35 5.55
C SER A 77 -0.38 -10.63 6.20
N GLY A 78 0.17 -10.56 7.42
CA GLY A 78 0.78 -11.71 8.07
C GLY A 78 2.15 -12.09 7.50
N GLY A 79 2.90 -11.12 6.97
CA GLY A 79 4.30 -11.30 6.53
C GLY A 79 4.54 -11.02 5.04
N GLN A 80 3.53 -10.66 4.26
CA GLN A 80 3.66 -10.47 2.81
C GLN A 80 3.83 -9.00 2.43
N HIS A 81 4.66 -8.74 1.42
CA HIS A 81 4.69 -7.41 0.81
C HIS A 81 3.45 -7.24 -0.07
N ILE A 82 2.57 -6.33 0.33
CA ILE A 82 1.34 -6.02 -0.39
C ILE A 82 1.38 -4.62 -1.00
N SER A 83 0.61 -4.41 -2.06
CA SER A 83 0.44 -3.08 -2.65
C SER A 83 -0.31 -2.14 -1.69
N ARG A 84 -0.12 -0.83 -1.85
CA ARG A 84 -0.82 0.17 -1.02
C ARG A 84 -2.34 0.12 -1.17
N PRO A 85 -2.92 -0.08 -2.38
CA PRO A 85 -4.37 -0.28 -2.50
C PRO A 85 -4.87 -1.49 -1.70
N ARG A 86 -4.13 -2.61 -1.72
CA ARG A 86 -4.44 -3.80 -0.89
C ARG A 86 -4.34 -3.50 0.60
N LEU A 87 -3.31 -2.76 1.02
CA LEU A 87 -3.15 -2.30 2.40
C LEU A 87 -4.39 -1.54 2.88
N ILE A 88 -4.89 -0.57 2.10
CA ILE A 88 -6.10 0.19 2.45
C ILE A 88 -7.33 -0.71 2.50
N HIS A 89 -7.48 -1.64 1.54
CA HIS A 89 -8.59 -2.58 1.58
C HIS A 89 -8.59 -3.41 2.89
N LEU A 90 -7.44 -3.99 3.27
CA LEU A 90 -7.31 -4.75 4.52
C LEU A 90 -7.53 -3.87 5.76
N ALA A 91 -7.02 -2.64 5.76
CA ALA A 91 -7.22 -1.69 6.85
C ALA A 91 -8.70 -1.37 7.05
N VAL A 92 -9.48 -1.23 5.98
CA VAL A 92 -10.93 -1.04 6.07
C VAL A 92 -11.64 -2.30 6.56
N VAL A 93 -11.33 -3.48 6.00
CA VAL A 93 -11.97 -4.75 6.38
C VAL A 93 -11.73 -5.09 7.85
N ARG A 94 -10.56 -4.72 8.39
CA ARG A 94 -10.18 -4.91 9.79
C ARG A 94 -10.49 -3.70 10.69
N GLU A 95 -11.30 -2.76 10.22
CA GLU A 95 -11.78 -1.61 10.99
C GLU A 95 -10.67 -0.71 11.56
N LEU A 96 -9.53 -0.63 10.87
CA LEU A 96 -8.42 0.26 11.20
C LEU A 96 -8.57 1.65 10.59
N CYS A 97 -9.32 1.75 9.49
CA CYS A 97 -9.77 3.02 8.91
C CYS A 97 -11.26 3.24 9.18
N THR A 98 -11.64 4.44 9.58
CA THR A 98 -13.06 4.79 9.69
C THR A 98 -13.61 5.13 8.31
N VAL A 99 -14.57 4.34 7.82
CA VAL A 99 -15.25 4.58 6.55
C VAL A 99 -16.58 5.27 6.80
N PRO A 100 -16.69 6.61 6.67
CA PRO A 100 -17.98 7.26 6.75
C PRO A 100 -18.86 6.79 5.57
N PRO A 101 -20.14 6.46 5.80
CA PRO A 101 -21.03 6.07 4.72
C PRO A 101 -21.21 7.24 3.74
N ALA A 102 -21.05 6.97 2.45
CA ALA A 102 -21.37 7.89 1.38
C ALA A 102 -22.59 7.40 0.60
N VAL A 103 -23.17 8.29 -0.22
CA VAL A 103 -24.24 7.91 -1.15
C VAL A 103 -23.71 6.81 -2.07
N ALA A 104 -24.46 5.71 -2.18
CA ALA A 104 -24.11 4.62 -3.07
C ALA A 104 -23.98 5.16 -4.51
N ALA A 105 -22.88 4.79 -5.16
CA ALA A 105 -22.60 5.22 -6.53
C ALA A 105 -22.53 3.99 -7.42
N THR A 106 -23.23 4.04 -8.56
CA THR A 106 -23.09 3.03 -9.60
C THR A 106 -21.86 3.37 -10.41
N ILE A 107 -20.88 2.46 -10.47
CA ILE A 107 -19.73 2.58 -11.38
C ILE A 107 -19.81 1.51 -12.47
N PRO A 108 -19.30 1.79 -13.69
CA PRO A 108 -19.26 0.80 -14.78
C PRO A 108 -18.54 -0.49 -14.39
N LEU A 109 -18.96 -1.63 -14.97
CA LEU A 109 -18.44 -2.96 -14.66
C LEU A 109 -16.90 -3.02 -14.79
N ALA A 110 -16.34 -2.54 -15.90
CA ALA A 110 -14.89 -2.55 -16.12
C ALA A 110 -14.13 -1.77 -15.02
N GLN A 111 -14.66 -0.63 -14.58
CA GLN A 111 -14.06 0.17 -13.50
C GLN A 111 -14.15 -0.58 -12.15
N ARG A 112 -15.27 -1.27 -11.90
CA ARG A 112 -15.43 -2.12 -10.71
C ARG A 112 -14.49 -3.32 -10.71
N CYS A 113 -14.28 -3.97 -11.85
CA CYS A 113 -13.31 -5.06 -11.99
C CYS A 113 -11.89 -4.56 -11.70
N LEU A 114 -11.49 -3.42 -12.26
CA LEU A 114 -10.19 -2.82 -11.96
C LEU A 114 -10.06 -2.45 -10.47
N LEU A 115 -11.08 -1.81 -9.88
CA LEU A 115 -11.08 -1.44 -8.48
C LEU A 115 -10.93 -2.67 -7.56
N THR A 116 -11.64 -3.76 -7.89
CA THR A 116 -11.57 -5.04 -7.18
C THR A 116 -10.17 -5.66 -7.32
N ALA A 117 -9.59 -5.62 -8.51
CA ALA A 117 -8.23 -6.10 -8.77
C ALA A 117 -7.18 -5.34 -7.94
N LEU A 118 -7.28 -4.00 -7.88
CA LEU A 118 -6.39 -3.17 -7.07
C LEU A 118 -6.55 -3.49 -5.57
N ALA A 119 -7.79 -3.61 -5.09
CA ALA A 119 -8.09 -3.98 -3.71
C ALA A 119 -7.66 -5.41 -3.36
N ALA A 120 -7.58 -6.31 -4.35
CA ALA A 120 -7.02 -7.66 -4.23
C ALA A 120 -5.48 -7.68 -4.29
N GLY A 121 -4.86 -6.56 -4.65
CA GLY A 121 -3.40 -6.41 -4.69
C GLY A 121 -2.77 -6.65 -6.07
N LEU A 122 -3.56 -6.83 -7.13
CA LEU A 122 -3.04 -6.99 -8.47
C LEU A 122 -2.42 -5.67 -8.97
N ALA A 123 -1.28 -5.79 -9.63
CA ALA A 123 -0.69 -4.67 -10.36
C ALA A 123 -1.50 -4.37 -11.63
N LEU A 124 -1.51 -3.10 -12.05
CA LEU A 124 -2.24 -2.67 -13.25
C LEU A 124 -1.87 -3.50 -14.50
N ARG A 125 -0.59 -3.85 -14.65
CA ARG A 125 -0.11 -4.70 -15.74
C ARG A 125 -0.69 -6.11 -15.69
N GLN A 126 -0.83 -6.70 -14.51
CA GLN A 126 -1.42 -8.03 -14.36
C GLN A 126 -2.91 -8.00 -14.71
N PHE A 127 -3.61 -6.95 -14.28
CA PHE A 127 -5.00 -6.75 -14.65
C PHE A 127 -5.19 -6.57 -16.17
N ALA A 128 -4.31 -5.80 -16.81
CA ALA A 128 -4.34 -5.59 -18.26
C ALA A 128 -4.20 -6.93 -19.01
N VAL A 129 -3.23 -7.76 -18.62
CA VAL A 129 -3.04 -9.11 -19.20
C VAL A 129 -4.26 -9.99 -18.96
N ALA A 130 -4.78 -10.04 -17.73
CA ALA A 130 -5.93 -10.88 -17.38
C ALA A 130 -7.23 -10.48 -18.10
N SER A 131 -7.35 -9.20 -18.47
CA SER A 131 -8.54 -8.65 -19.15
C SER A 131 -8.32 -8.43 -20.66
N ALA A 132 -7.21 -8.92 -21.22
CA ALA A 132 -6.81 -8.72 -22.62
C ALA A 132 -6.82 -7.24 -23.08
N LEU A 133 -6.39 -6.33 -22.19
CA LEU A 133 -6.23 -4.91 -22.48
C LEU A 133 -4.77 -4.57 -22.78
N THR A 134 -4.56 -3.59 -23.63
CA THR A 134 -3.28 -2.89 -23.73
C THR A 134 -3.00 -2.11 -22.44
N MET A 135 -1.73 -1.76 -22.21
CA MET A 135 -1.36 -0.92 -21.08
C MET A 135 -1.97 0.50 -21.16
N ALA A 136 -2.22 1.01 -22.37
CA ALA A 136 -2.85 2.31 -22.57
C ALA A 136 -4.32 2.29 -22.13
N GLU A 137 -5.10 1.29 -22.56
CA GLU A 137 -6.50 1.11 -22.15
C GLU A 137 -6.62 0.89 -20.65
N ALA A 138 -5.71 0.11 -20.04
CA ALA A 138 -5.71 -0.09 -18.60
C ALA A 138 -5.43 1.23 -17.83
N GLN A 139 -4.55 2.09 -18.37
CA GLN A 139 -4.29 3.41 -17.78
C GLN A 139 -5.48 4.36 -17.92
N GLU A 140 -6.13 4.39 -19.09
CA GLU A 140 -7.35 5.17 -19.30
C GLU A 140 -8.47 4.71 -18.36
N LEU A 141 -8.69 3.40 -18.26
CA LEU A 141 -9.66 2.83 -17.33
C LEU A 141 -9.36 3.23 -15.87
N ARG A 142 -8.08 3.26 -15.48
CA ARG A 142 -7.66 3.73 -14.15
C ARG A 142 -8.00 5.20 -13.94
N VAL A 143 -7.80 6.06 -14.94
CA VAL A 143 -8.16 7.49 -14.87
C VAL A 143 -9.67 7.64 -14.74
N LEU A 144 -10.45 6.95 -15.55
CA LEU A 144 -11.92 6.98 -15.50
C LEU A 144 -12.48 6.45 -14.18
N MET A 145 -11.92 5.36 -13.65
CA MET A 145 -12.28 4.81 -12.34
C MET A 145 -12.02 5.84 -11.24
N ARG A 146 -10.84 6.46 -11.21
CA ARG A 146 -10.49 7.50 -10.22
C ARG A 146 -11.42 8.72 -10.33
N ALA A 147 -11.72 9.17 -11.54
CA ALA A 147 -12.63 10.28 -11.78
C ALA A 147 -14.05 9.96 -11.24
N SER A 148 -14.58 8.77 -11.54
CA SER A 148 -15.90 8.33 -11.09
C SER A 148 -16.01 8.26 -9.57
N LEU A 149 -14.93 7.87 -8.89
CA LEU A 149 -14.86 7.80 -7.43
C LEU A 149 -14.41 9.12 -6.77
N ARG A 150 -14.09 10.15 -7.56
CA ARG A 150 -13.46 11.42 -7.11
C ARG A 150 -12.20 11.18 -6.29
N ALA A 151 -11.42 10.17 -6.68
CA ALA A 151 -10.20 9.74 -6.03
C ALA A 151 -8.95 10.35 -6.68
N ARG A 152 -7.94 10.66 -5.87
CA ARG A 152 -6.66 11.24 -6.32
C ARG A 152 -5.58 10.18 -6.57
N SER A 153 -5.74 9.00 -5.98
CA SER A 153 -4.81 7.87 -6.08
C SER A 153 -5.58 6.55 -6.08
N ASP A 154 -4.88 5.42 -6.30
CA ASP A 154 -5.50 4.09 -6.28
C ASP A 154 -5.92 3.68 -4.86
N GLU A 155 -5.13 4.04 -3.85
CA GLU A 155 -5.44 3.86 -2.44
C GLU A 155 -6.73 4.59 -2.06
N HIS A 156 -6.83 5.86 -2.44
CA HIS A 156 -8.02 6.66 -2.22
C HIS A 156 -9.20 6.08 -3.00
N ALA A 157 -9.01 5.59 -4.23
CA ALA A 157 -10.08 4.95 -4.99
C ALA A 157 -10.64 3.71 -4.27
N VAL A 158 -9.76 2.85 -3.73
CA VAL A 158 -10.18 1.69 -2.92
C VAL A 158 -10.97 2.13 -1.68
N PHE A 159 -10.49 3.14 -0.95
CA PHE A 159 -11.24 3.67 0.20
C PHE A 159 -12.62 4.22 -0.19
N ARG A 160 -12.69 5.01 -1.27
CA ARG A 160 -13.96 5.52 -1.82
C ARG A 160 -14.88 4.38 -2.26
N GLY A 161 -14.33 3.33 -2.85
CA GLY A 161 -15.05 2.10 -3.22
C GLY A 161 -15.77 1.47 -2.03
N HIS A 162 -15.14 1.46 -0.86
CA HIS A 162 -15.79 1.04 0.39
C HIS A 162 -16.84 2.03 0.88
N GLN A 163 -16.58 3.34 0.82
CA GLN A 163 -17.55 4.38 1.21
C GLN A 163 -18.87 4.28 0.42
N VAL A 164 -18.78 4.00 -0.90
CA VAL A 164 -19.93 3.87 -1.79
C VAL A 164 -20.48 2.45 -1.91
N ARG A 165 -19.99 1.51 -1.08
CA ARG A 165 -20.42 0.09 -1.04
C ARG A 165 -20.26 -0.67 -2.37
N VAL A 166 -19.27 -0.29 -3.16
CA VAL A 166 -18.91 -1.00 -4.40
C VAL A 166 -17.97 -2.17 -4.13
N LEU A 167 -17.10 -2.05 -3.13
CA LEU A 167 -16.23 -3.14 -2.67
C LEU A 167 -16.87 -3.89 -1.50
N PRO A 168 -16.80 -5.24 -1.49
CA PRO A 168 -17.28 -6.03 -0.35
C PRO A 168 -16.31 -5.92 0.84
N ARG A 169 -16.85 -6.10 2.04
CA ARG A 169 -16.08 -6.15 3.30
C ARG A 169 -15.61 -7.57 3.60
N GLN A 170 -14.78 -8.12 2.73
CA GLN A 170 -14.17 -9.44 2.88
C GLN A 170 -12.69 -9.33 2.52
N GLU A 171 -11.81 -10.06 3.23
CA GLU A 171 -10.37 -9.99 2.96
C GLU A 171 -10.05 -10.54 1.57
N ASP A 172 -10.57 -11.71 1.21
CA ASP A 172 -10.28 -12.35 -0.07
C ASP A 172 -11.25 -11.88 -1.16
N LEU A 173 -10.70 -11.19 -2.15
CA LEU A 173 -11.46 -10.69 -3.29
C LEU A 173 -11.24 -11.60 -4.50
N ILE A 174 -12.34 -12.07 -5.07
CA ILE A 174 -12.32 -12.77 -6.35
C ILE A 174 -12.28 -11.71 -7.45
N VAL A 175 -11.23 -11.73 -8.25
CA VAL A 175 -11.09 -10.84 -9.40
C VAL A 175 -11.61 -11.58 -10.63
N GLU A 176 -12.82 -11.24 -11.04
CA GLU A 176 -13.36 -11.76 -12.29
C GLU A 176 -12.73 -10.99 -13.47
N PRO A 177 -12.08 -11.68 -14.42
CA PRO A 177 -11.59 -11.02 -15.62
C PRO A 177 -12.79 -10.44 -16.38
N PHE A 178 -12.68 -9.17 -16.75
CA PHE A 178 -13.66 -8.55 -17.64
C PHE A 178 -13.35 -8.99 -19.06
N PRO A 179 -14.29 -9.61 -19.79
CA PRO A 179 -14.07 -9.95 -21.18
C PRO A 179 -13.97 -8.65 -21.96
N ALA A 180 -12.79 -8.34 -22.50
CA ALA A 180 -12.72 -7.40 -23.61
C ALA A 180 -13.69 -7.92 -24.68
N GLN A 181 -14.72 -7.13 -25.00
CA GLN A 181 -15.51 -7.43 -26.18
C GLN A 181 -14.51 -7.54 -27.33
N ALA A 182 -14.54 -8.68 -28.05
CA ALA A 182 -13.74 -8.90 -29.23
C ALA A 182 -14.18 -7.89 -30.31
N GLY A 183 -13.72 -6.65 -30.17
CA GLY A 183 -13.76 -5.61 -31.18
C GLY A 183 -12.71 -5.94 -32.22
N GLN A 184 -13.07 -6.90 -33.07
CA GLN A 184 -12.60 -7.17 -34.42
C GLN A 184 -11.35 -6.40 -34.87
N ALA A 185 -10.28 -7.17 -35.10
CA ALA A 185 -9.42 -6.92 -36.24
C ALA A 185 -10.30 -6.79 -37.49
N ALA A 186 -10.21 -5.64 -38.15
CA ALA A 186 -10.55 -5.43 -39.55
C ALA A 186 -9.50 -4.49 -40.14
#